data_AF-A0A3S4JZ42-F1
#
_entry.id   AF-A0A3S4JZ42-F1
#
_cell.length_a   1.000
_cell.length_b   1.000
_cell.length_c   1.000
_cell.angle_alpha   90.00
_cell.angle_beta   90.00
_cell.angle_gamma   90.00
#
_symmetry.space_group_name_H-M   'P 1'
#
loop_
_entity.id
_entity.type
_entity.pdbx_description
1 polymer ?
#
loop_
_entity_poly.entity_id
_entity_poly.type
_entity_poly.pdbx_seq_one_letter_code
_entity_poly.pdbx_strand_id
1 'polypeptide(L)'
;MLLLAIGGELDTAFVLPGIFSDDNPAPSASADAWHVVFPDGAVMEYEPETGALTVSGIKTADVTASESITATVPVVLVKAAERITLDTPEVVCTNKLTTATLEVQRGGTMKATSSIPAAR
;
A
#
# COMPACT_ATOMS: atom_id res chain seq x y z
N MET A 1 -10.63 -28.58 11.89
CA MET A 1 -9.18 -28.86 12.08
C MET A 1 -8.89 -30.31 11.71
N LEU A 2 -7.64 -30.65 11.41
CA LEU A 2 -7.17 -32.03 11.24
C LEU A 2 -6.08 -32.34 12.28
N LEU A 3 -6.02 -33.59 12.76
CA LEU A 3 -4.95 -34.10 13.61
C LEU A 3 -4.18 -35.16 12.82
N LEU A 4 -2.86 -34.98 12.69
CA LEU A 4 -1.97 -35.80 11.88
C LEU A 4 -1.00 -36.56 12.78
N ALA A 5 -1.24 -37.85 12.99
CA ALA A 5 -0.44 -38.73 13.82
C ALA A 5 0.49 -39.59 12.94
N ILE A 6 1.79 -39.27 12.92
CA ILE A 6 2.76 -40.04 12.12
C ILE A 6 2.93 -41.42 12.76
N GLY A 7 2.56 -42.48 12.03
CA GLY A 7 2.60 -43.85 12.56
C GLY A 7 1.50 -44.18 13.58
N GLY A 8 0.48 -43.33 13.72
CA GLY A 8 -0.62 -43.53 14.68
C GLY A 8 -0.31 -43.10 16.12
N GLU A 9 0.87 -42.54 16.36
CA GLU A 9 1.28 -42.04 17.68
C GLU A 9 0.69 -40.63 17.91
N LEU A 10 -0.19 -40.51 18.90
CA LEU A 10 -0.88 -39.25 19.21
C LEU A 10 -0.04 -38.32 20.06
N ASP A 11 0.92 -38.85 20.83
CA ASP A 11 1.82 -38.05 21.67
C ASP A 11 2.73 -37.11 20.84
N THR A 12 2.86 -37.38 19.54
CA THR A 12 3.66 -36.59 18.59
C THR A 12 2.84 -36.05 17.42
N ALA A 13 1.51 -36.08 17.52
CA ALA A 13 0.64 -35.63 16.44
C ALA A 13 0.68 -34.10 16.23
N PHE A 14 0.46 -33.69 14.99
CA PHE A 14 0.41 -32.28 14.58
C PHE A 14 -1.03 -31.84 14.31
N VAL A 15 -1.39 -30.63 14.72
CA VAL A 15 -2.69 -30.03 14.39
C VAL A 15 -2.54 -29.16 13.15
N LEU A 16 -3.37 -29.42 12.14
CA LEU A 16 -3.53 -28.57 10.96
C LEU A 16 -4.87 -27.80 11.06
N PRO A 17 -4.86 -26.52 11.46
CA PRO A 17 -6.05 -25.66 11.40
C PRO A 17 -6.36 -25.25 9.95
N GLY A 18 -7.48 -24.54 9.73
CA GLY A 18 -7.85 -24.00 8.41
C GLY A 18 -9.05 -24.64 7.72
N ILE A 19 -9.88 -25.39 8.47
CA ILE A 19 -11.20 -25.83 7.98
C ILE A 19 -12.24 -24.82 8.46
N PHE A 20 -12.96 -24.20 7.52
CA PHE A 20 -14.06 -23.28 7.84
C PHE A 20 -15.21 -24.00 8.55
N SER A 21 -15.91 -23.26 9.41
CA SER A 21 -17.05 -23.73 10.20
C SER A 21 -18.09 -22.61 10.33
N ASP A 22 -19.26 -22.90 10.88
CA ASP A 22 -20.30 -21.87 11.09
C ASP A 22 -19.80 -20.72 11.99
N ASP A 23 -19.01 -21.04 13.02
CA ASP A 23 -18.38 -20.05 13.90
C ASP A 23 -17.22 -19.29 13.25
N ASN A 24 -16.61 -19.84 12.19
CA ASN A 24 -15.47 -19.26 11.49
C ASN A 24 -15.61 -19.51 9.97
N PRO A 25 -16.53 -18.79 9.31
CA PRO A 25 -16.83 -18.97 7.90
C PRO A 25 -15.66 -18.52 7.01
N ALA A 26 -15.75 -18.82 5.73
CA ALA A 26 -14.80 -18.30 4.75
C ALA A 26 -14.80 -16.75 4.78
N PRO A 27 -13.61 -16.12 4.75
CA PRO A 27 -13.50 -14.66 4.87
C PRO A 27 -13.90 -13.92 3.59
N SER A 28 -14.04 -14.62 2.47
CA SER A 28 -14.52 -14.09 1.19
C SER A 28 -15.43 -15.09 0.50
N ALA A 29 -16.40 -14.58 -0.25
CA ALA A 29 -17.23 -15.36 -1.16
C ALA A 29 -16.63 -15.47 -2.58
N SER A 30 -15.57 -14.72 -2.87
CA SER A 30 -14.83 -14.82 -4.13
C SER A 30 -14.06 -16.12 -4.17
N ALA A 31 -14.16 -16.84 -5.30
CA ALA A 31 -13.44 -18.10 -5.50
C ALA A 31 -11.94 -17.88 -5.79
N ASP A 32 -11.59 -16.70 -6.30
CA ASP A 32 -10.25 -16.40 -6.84
C ASP A 32 -9.50 -15.34 -6.02
N ALA A 33 -10.19 -14.59 -5.15
CA ALA A 33 -9.55 -13.59 -4.32
C ALA A 33 -8.57 -14.23 -3.31
N TRP A 34 -7.40 -13.61 -3.18
CA TRP A 34 -6.59 -13.82 -1.99
C TRP A 34 -7.04 -12.82 -0.94
N HIS A 35 -7.65 -13.29 0.15
CA HIS A 35 -8.29 -12.46 1.16
C HIS A 35 -7.92 -12.90 2.57
N VAL A 36 -7.41 -11.96 3.39
CA VAL A 36 -7.09 -12.18 4.80
C VAL A 36 -7.80 -11.13 5.66
N VAL A 37 -8.60 -11.59 6.64
CA VAL A 37 -9.20 -10.76 7.69
C VAL A 37 -8.45 -11.00 9.00
N PHE A 38 -8.03 -9.93 9.66
CA PHE A 38 -7.39 -9.97 10.96
C PHE A 38 -8.42 -9.80 12.10
N PRO A 39 -8.12 -10.27 13.34
CA PRO A 39 -9.06 -10.19 14.47
C PRO A 39 -9.49 -8.77 14.87
N ASP A 40 -8.70 -7.76 14.52
CA ASP A 40 -9.02 -6.34 14.75
C ASP A 40 -9.87 -5.72 13.62
N GLY A 41 -10.25 -6.53 12.62
CA GLY A 41 -11.04 -6.12 11.47
C GLY A 41 -10.23 -5.55 10.31
N ALA A 42 -8.89 -5.54 10.39
CA ALA A 42 -8.07 -5.19 9.23
C ALA A 42 -8.23 -6.23 8.11
N VAL A 43 -8.12 -5.77 6.86
CA VAL A 43 -8.28 -6.62 5.66
C VAL A 43 -7.14 -6.34 4.69
N MET A 44 -6.57 -7.42 4.14
CA MET A 44 -5.68 -7.38 2.98
C MET A 44 -6.24 -8.32 1.90
N GLU A 45 -6.49 -7.78 0.72
CA GLU A 45 -7.16 -8.51 -0.37
C GLU A 45 -6.56 -8.19 -1.73
N TYR A 46 -6.36 -9.22 -2.56
CA TYR A 46 -6.21 -9.09 -4.01
C TYR A 46 -7.38 -9.78 -4.74
N GLU A 47 -8.15 -9.02 -5.53
CA GLU A 47 -9.30 -9.51 -6.32
C GLU A 47 -8.95 -9.53 -7.82
N PRO A 48 -8.70 -10.71 -8.41
CA PRO A 48 -8.34 -10.84 -9.83
C PRO A 48 -9.37 -10.32 -10.82
N GLU A 49 -10.68 -10.39 -10.53
CA GLU A 49 -11.74 -9.92 -11.44
C GLU A 49 -11.60 -8.41 -11.72
N THR A 50 -11.21 -7.65 -10.71
CA THR A 50 -11.03 -6.19 -10.80
C THR A 50 -9.56 -5.75 -10.91
N GLY A 51 -8.62 -6.68 -10.64
CA GLY A 51 -7.19 -6.38 -10.54
C GLY A 51 -6.84 -5.47 -9.35
N ALA A 52 -7.66 -5.45 -8.31
CA ALA A 52 -7.53 -4.54 -7.18
C ALA A 52 -6.77 -5.18 -6.01
N LEU A 53 -5.74 -4.48 -5.53
CA LEU A 53 -5.11 -4.74 -4.23
C LEU A 53 -5.64 -3.73 -3.20
N THR A 54 -6.22 -4.22 -2.11
CA THR A 54 -6.80 -3.40 -1.04
C THR A 54 -6.18 -3.74 0.31
N VAL A 55 -5.78 -2.70 1.05
CA VAL A 55 -5.40 -2.79 2.47
C VAL A 55 -6.26 -1.79 3.24
N SER A 56 -7.01 -2.24 4.23
CA SER A 56 -7.97 -1.39 4.96
C SER A 56 -8.09 -1.80 6.44
N GLY A 57 -8.69 -0.92 7.25
CA GLY A 57 -8.89 -1.15 8.69
C GLY A 57 -7.62 -1.03 9.55
N ILE A 58 -6.46 -0.79 8.94
CA ILE A 58 -5.19 -0.64 9.65
C ILE A 58 -5.04 0.74 10.31
N LYS A 59 -4.24 0.80 11.39
CA LYS A 59 -3.85 2.07 12.04
C LYS A 59 -2.55 2.65 11.48
N THR A 60 -1.61 1.79 11.10
CA THR A 60 -0.27 2.17 10.65
C THR A 60 0.21 1.23 9.55
N ALA A 61 0.98 1.74 8.59
CA ALA A 61 1.76 0.95 7.64
C ALA A 61 3.18 1.52 7.59
N ASP A 62 4.17 0.64 7.64
CA ASP A 62 5.59 0.98 7.48
C ASP A 62 6.19 0.13 6.37
N VAL A 63 6.97 0.74 5.50
CA VAL A 63 7.69 0.06 4.42
C VAL A 63 9.14 0.51 4.47
N THR A 64 10.01 -0.36 4.97
CA THR A 64 11.45 -0.12 5.05
C THR A 64 12.19 -0.93 3.99
N ALA A 65 13.00 -0.25 3.18
CA ALA A 65 13.85 -0.86 2.14
C ALA A 65 15.27 -0.30 2.22
N SER A 66 16.28 -1.13 1.94
CA SER A 66 17.69 -0.73 2.01
C SER A 66 18.19 0.05 0.79
N GLU A 67 17.49 -0.07 -0.35
CA GLU A 67 17.93 0.49 -1.62
C GLU A 67 16.89 1.44 -2.22
N SER A 68 15.69 0.94 -2.56
CA SER A 68 14.68 1.76 -3.23
C SER A 68 13.25 1.25 -3.02
N ILE A 69 12.30 2.16 -3.18
CA ILE A 69 10.86 1.89 -3.34
C ILE A 69 10.42 2.63 -4.60
N THR A 70 9.76 1.94 -5.55
CA THR A 70 9.29 2.52 -6.81
C THR A 70 7.82 2.22 -7.02
N ALA A 71 7.06 3.22 -7.49
CA ALA A 71 5.66 3.06 -7.90
C ALA A 71 5.48 3.54 -9.35
N THR A 72 5.13 2.63 -10.25
CA THR A 72 4.93 2.92 -11.68
C THR A 72 3.48 2.67 -12.06
N VAL A 73 2.72 3.74 -12.26
CA VAL A 73 1.30 3.72 -12.59
C VAL A 73 0.92 5.05 -13.26
N PRO A 74 -0.12 5.11 -14.11
CA PRO A 74 -0.54 6.37 -14.72
C PRO A 74 -0.98 7.45 -13.72
N VAL A 75 -1.57 7.07 -12.58
CA VAL A 75 -2.12 8.00 -11.58
C VAL A 75 -1.79 7.54 -10.16
N VAL A 76 -1.27 8.46 -9.34
CA VAL A 76 -1.07 8.29 -7.90
C VAL A 76 -1.88 9.36 -7.15
N LEU A 77 -2.68 8.96 -6.15
CA LEU A 77 -3.49 9.86 -5.33
C LEU A 77 -3.19 9.64 -3.85
N VAL A 78 -2.80 10.70 -3.15
CA VAL A 78 -2.60 10.70 -1.69
C VAL A 78 -3.64 11.62 -1.05
N LYS A 79 -4.48 11.05 -0.18
CA LYS A 79 -5.46 11.80 0.62
C LYS A 79 -5.01 11.79 2.08
N ALA A 80 -4.32 12.84 2.50
CA ALA A 80 -3.92 13.04 3.90
C ALA A 80 -4.69 14.22 4.50
N ALA A 81 -5.32 14.01 5.66
CA ALA A 81 -6.09 15.05 6.35
C ALA A 81 -5.21 16.08 7.09
N GLU A 82 -3.99 15.69 7.48
CA GLU A 82 -3.10 16.53 8.28
C GLU A 82 -1.89 17.05 7.48
N ARG A 83 -1.03 16.14 7.01
CA ARG A 83 0.23 16.49 6.32
C ARG A 83 0.77 15.34 5.49
N ILE A 84 1.51 15.67 4.43
CA ILE A 84 2.47 14.80 3.77
C ILE A 84 3.87 15.40 4.01
N THR A 85 4.79 14.61 4.56
CA THR A 85 6.19 15.03 4.80
C THR A 85 7.10 14.21 3.90
N LEU A 86 8.02 14.87 3.20
CA LEU A 86 9.07 14.24 2.40
C LEU A 86 10.41 14.56 3.04
N ASP A 87 10.90 13.68 3.91
CA ASP A 87 12.18 13.84 4.60
C ASP A 87 13.31 13.25 3.74
N THR A 88 13.75 14.04 2.76
CA THR A 88 14.80 13.69 1.81
C THR A 88 15.61 14.93 1.45
N PRO A 89 16.90 14.79 1.13
CA PRO A 89 17.70 15.90 0.61
C PRO A 89 17.15 16.52 -0.68
N GLU A 90 16.46 15.74 -1.53
CA GLU A 90 15.96 16.20 -2.82
C GLU A 90 14.58 15.61 -3.16
N VAL A 91 13.68 16.47 -3.64
CA VAL A 91 12.40 16.11 -4.25
C VAL A 91 12.36 16.70 -5.65
N VAL A 92 12.24 15.85 -6.67
CA VAL A 92 12.21 16.27 -8.08
C VAL A 92 10.83 16.04 -8.69
N CYS A 93 10.15 17.12 -9.07
CA CYS A 93 9.04 17.05 -10.01
C CYS A 93 9.61 17.19 -11.43
N THR A 94 9.48 16.14 -12.26
CA THR A 94 10.09 16.11 -13.61
C THR A 94 9.48 17.10 -14.59
N ASN A 95 8.28 17.60 -14.30
CA ASN A 95 7.55 18.56 -15.12
C ASN A 95 6.94 19.66 -14.24
N LYS A 96 5.60 19.77 -14.21
CA LYS A 96 4.89 20.83 -13.50
C LYS A 96 4.61 20.45 -12.05
N LEU A 97 5.01 21.32 -11.12
CA LEU A 97 4.47 21.37 -9.77
C LEU A 97 3.30 22.36 -9.74
N THR A 98 2.12 21.93 -9.27
CA THR A 98 0.97 22.80 -9.02
C THR A 98 0.67 22.77 -7.53
N THR A 99 0.63 23.93 -6.89
CA THR A 99 0.24 24.08 -5.48
C THR A 99 -0.63 25.33 -5.33
N ALA A 100 -1.53 25.32 -4.35
CA ALA A 100 -2.37 26.49 -4.05
C ALA A 100 -1.54 27.63 -3.44
N THR A 101 -0.62 27.29 -2.54
CA THR A 101 0.30 28.22 -1.87
C THR A 101 1.70 27.62 -1.81
N LEU A 102 2.72 28.47 -1.76
CA LEU A 102 4.12 28.05 -1.67
C LEU A 102 4.82 28.85 -0.58
N GLU A 103 5.48 28.14 0.34
CA GLU A 103 6.35 28.71 1.36
C GLU A 103 7.77 28.14 1.18
N VAL A 104 8.77 29.01 1.12
CA VAL A 104 10.18 28.62 0.98
C VAL A 104 10.95 29.11 2.20
N GLN A 105 11.40 28.19 3.04
CA GLN A 105 11.95 28.53 4.36
C GLN A 105 13.44 28.92 4.34
N ARG A 106 14.21 28.40 3.39
CA ARG A 106 15.69 28.57 3.34
C ARG A 106 16.19 29.12 1.99
N GLY A 107 15.38 29.95 1.35
CA GLY A 107 15.66 30.51 0.02
C GLY A 107 15.63 29.46 -1.10
N GLY A 108 15.89 29.90 -2.33
CA GLY A 108 15.89 29.04 -3.51
C GLY A 108 16.34 29.80 -4.75
N THR A 109 16.69 29.05 -5.80
CA THR A 109 17.02 29.62 -7.12
C THR A 109 15.85 29.39 -8.07
N MET A 110 15.39 30.45 -8.74
CA MET A 110 14.43 30.35 -9.83
C MET A 110 15.10 30.75 -11.14
N LYS A 111 14.99 29.91 -12.16
CA LYS A 111 15.35 30.25 -13.53
C LYS A 111 14.06 30.26 -14.36
N ALA A 112 13.72 31.43 -14.88
CA ALA A 112 12.60 31.58 -15.80
C ALA A 112 13.13 31.72 -17.22
N THR A 113 12.64 30.89 -18.13
CA THR A 113 12.84 31.09 -19.57
C THR A 113 11.67 31.89 -20.10
N SER A 114 11.91 33.16 -20.48
CA SER A 114 10.93 33.92 -21.25
C SER A 114 11.33 33.86 -22.73
N SER A 115 10.51 33.20 -23.55
CA SER A 115 10.60 33.34 -25.00
C SER A 115 9.76 34.55 -25.42
N ILE A 116 10.36 35.74 -25.42
CA ILE A 116 9.75 36.90 -26.10
C ILE A 116 9.97 36.70 -27.59
N PRO A 117 8.93 36.54 -28.43
CA PRO A 117 9.12 36.52 -29.87
C PRO A 117 9.63 37.90 -30.32
N ALA A 118 10.75 37.92 -31.03
CA ALA A 118 11.33 39.15 -31.57
C ALA A 118 10.29 39.87 -32.45
N ALA A 119 10.05 41.16 -32.17
CA ALA A 119 9.24 42.01 -33.01
C ALA A 119 9.91 42.11 -34.40
N ARG A 120 9.14 41.90 -35.46
CA ARG A 120 9.53 42.11 -36.86
C ARG A 120 9.63 43.58 -37.19
#